data_AF-A0A820ENM6-F1
#
_entry.id   AF-A0A820ENM6-F1
#
_cell.length_a   1.000
_cell.length_b   1.000
_cell.length_c   1.000
_cell.angle_alpha   90.00
_cell.angle_beta   90.00
_cell.angle_gamma   90.00
#
_symmetry.space_group_name_H-M   'P 1'
#
loop_
_entity.id
_entity.type
_entity.pdbx_description
1 polymer ?
#
loop_
_entity_poly.entity_id
_entity_poly.type
_entity_poly.pdbx_seq_one_letter_code
_entity_poly.pdbx_strand_id
1 'polypeptide(L)'
;IFILRNYGILACGETIEEAWYRAFHVMIACETQIRALSMGIGNLILSSEEASNQVQKTVKTGGGGVSTGDTAWAIGELEWSALMNVLDTAGYHTGYAYRGPFLRNV
;
A
#
# COMPACT_ATOMS: atom_id res chain seq x y z
N ILE A 1 -12.05 -4.68 1.01
CA ILE A 1 -11.55 -5.48 -0.11
C ILE A 1 -12.48 -6.66 -0.28
N PHE A 2 -12.95 -6.91 -1.49
CA PHE A 2 -13.69 -8.11 -1.84
C PHE A 2 -12.88 -8.93 -2.84
N ILE A 3 -12.76 -10.24 -2.60
CA ILE A 3 -12.20 -11.18 -3.56
C ILE A 3 -13.37 -11.76 -4.36
N LEU A 4 -13.44 -11.39 -5.63
CA LEU A 4 -14.46 -11.84 -6.55
C LEU A 4 -13.96 -13.12 -7.21
N ARG A 5 -14.41 -14.27 -6.69
CA ARG A 5 -13.97 -15.60 -7.15
C ARG A 5 -14.15 -15.71 -8.67
N ASN A 6 -13.07 -16.06 -9.36
CA ASN A 6 -12.97 -16.18 -10.83
C ASN A 6 -13.10 -14.86 -11.62
N TYR A 7 -12.97 -13.71 -10.96
CA TYR A 7 -13.06 -12.40 -11.63
C TYR A 7 -11.92 -11.45 -11.26
N GLY A 8 -11.57 -11.36 -9.96
CA GLY A 8 -10.48 -10.51 -9.50
C GLY A 8 -10.74 -9.94 -8.11
N ILE A 9 -10.36 -8.69 -7.91
CA ILE A 9 -10.50 -7.98 -6.63
C ILE A 9 -11.28 -6.69 -6.81
N LEU A 10 -11.97 -6.28 -5.75
CA LEU A 10 -12.55 -4.96 -5.60
C LEU A 10 -12.01 -4.32 -4.33
N ALA A 11 -11.41 -3.15 -4.46
CA ALA A 11 -10.93 -2.35 -3.33
C ALA A 11 -11.71 -1.04 -3.26
N CYS A 12 -12.12 -0.67 -2.04
CA CYS A 12 -12.76 0.58 -1.72
C CYS A 12 -12.02 1.19 -0.52
N GLY A 13 -12.04 2.51 -0.43
CA GLY A 13 -11.52 3.31 0.69
C GLY A 13 -12.37 4.57 0.84
N GLU A 14 -12.19 5.29 1.93
CA GLU A 14 -12.83 6.59 2.15
C GLU A 14 -12.29 7.65 1.19
N THR A 15 -11.02 7.48 0.77
CA THR A 15 -10.36 8.31 -0.25
C THR A 15 -9.79 7.45 -1.39
N ILE A 16 -9.39 8.10 -2.48
CA ILE A 16 -8.78 7.43 -3.64
C ILE A 16 -7.43 6.81 -3.24
N GLU A 17 -6.66 7.51 -2.42
CA GLU A 17 -5.37 7.08 -1.88
C GLU A 17 -5.52 5.78 -1.09
N GLU A 18 -6.51 5.71 -0.20
CA GLU A 18 -6.75 4.51 0.60
C GLU A 18 -7.24 3.33 -0.27
N ALA A 19 -8.16 3.61 -1.22
CA ALA A 19 -8.67 2.58 -2.13
C ALA A 19 -7.54 1.99 -2.99
N TRP A 20 -6.68 2.85 -3.53
CA TRP A 20 -5.50 2.45 -4.28
C TRP A 20 -4.51 1.69 -3.40
N TYR A 21 -4.20 2.18 -2.21
CA TYR A 21 -3.28 1.53 -1.26
C TYR A 21 -3.71 0.10 -0.97
N ARG A 22 -5.00 -0.10 -0.69
CA ARG A 22 -5.58 -1.43 -0.47
C ARG A 22 -5.50 -2.31 -1.71
N ALA A 23 -5.81 -1.79 -2.89
CA ALA A 23 -5.71 -2.54 -4.14
C ALA A 23 -4.28 -2.99 -4.43
N PHE A 24 -3.33 -2.05 -4.32
CA PHE A 24 -1.91 -2.27 -4.58
C PHE A 24 -1.33 -3.35 -3.65
N HIS A 25 -1.58 -3.24 -2.34
CA HIS A 25 -1.07 -4.21 -1.37
C HIS A 25 -1.71 -5.59 -1.49
N VAL A 26 -2.98 -5.68 -1.89
CA VAL A 26 -3.62 -6.98 -2.17
C VAL A 26 -2.95 -7.66 -3.36
N MET A 27 -2.64 -6.92 -4.42
CA MET A 27 -1.92 -7.48 -5.58
C MET A 27 -0.56 -8.04 -5.17
N ILE A 28 0.22 -7.28 -4.39
CA ILE A 28 1.52 -7.74 -3.86
C ILE A 28 1.33 -8.97 -2.96
N ALA A 29 0.32 -8.97 -2.09
CA ALA A 29 0.04 -10.10 -1.21
C ALA A 29 -0.31 -11.37 -2.00
N CYS A 30 -1.14 -11.27 -3.04
CA CYS A 30 -1.49 -12.39 -3.92
C CYS A 30 -0.27 -12.92 -4.68
N GLU A 31 0.55 -12.02 -5.22
CA GLU A 31 1.79 -12.41 -5.91
C GLU A 31 2.76 -13.11 -4.96
N THR A 32 2.96 -12.53 -3.76
CA THR A 32 3.80 -13.11 -2.70
C THR A 32 3.29 -14.48 -2.29
N GLN A 33 1.97 -14.64 -2.13
CA GLN A 33 1.36 -15.92 -1.79
C GLN A 33 1.64 -16.99 -2.85
N ILE A 34 1.51 -16.66 -4.15
CA ILE A 34 1.80 -17.61 -5.24
C ILE A 34 3.28 -18.01 -5.22
N ARG A 35 4.19 -17.04 -5.08
CA ARG A 35 5.64 -17.29 -4.98
C ARG A 35 6.02 -18.09 -3.73
N ALA A 36 5.34 -17.88 -2.61
CA ALA A 36 5.55 -18.64 -1.40
C ALA A 36 5.05 -20.09 -1.57
N LEU A 37 3.86 -20.27 -2.13
CA LEU A 37 3.26 -21.59 -2.36
C LEU A 37 4.06 -22.45 -3.34
N SER A 38 4.86 -21.87 -4.24
CA SER A 38 5.74 -22.66 -5.11
C SER A 38 6.83 -23.42 -4.35
N MET A 39 7.09 -23.06 -3.09
CA MET A 39 7.99 -23.82 -2.19
C MET A 39 7.32 -25.02 -1.53
N GLY A 40 6.02 -25.24 -1.75
CA GLY A 40 5.22 -26.28 -1.11
C GLY A 40 4.64 -25.83 0.22
N ILE A 41 3.36 -26.16 0.46
CA ILE A 41 2.59 -25.70 1.63
C ILE A 41 3.26 -26.10 2.96
N GLY A 42 3.87 -27.28 3.03
CA GLY A 42 4.55 -27.77 4.23
C GLY A 42 5.80 -26.98 4.62
N ASN A 43 6.34 -26.15 3.73
CA ASN A 43 7.52 -25.32 3.98
C ASN A 43 7.16 -23.87 4.34
N LEU A 44 5.87 -23.55 4.49
CA LEU A 44 5.40 -22.22 4.85
C LEU A 44 5.29 -22.08 6.37
N ILE A 45 5.91 -21.03 6.89
CA ILE A 45 5.73 -20.61 8.29
C ILE A 45 4.64 -19.57 8.30
N LEU A 46 3.52 -19.88 8.97
CA LEU A 46 2.45 -18.92 9.22
C LEU A 46 2.76 -18.13 10.49
N SER A 47 2.58 -16.81 10.41
CA SER A 47 2.69 -15.93 11.57
C SER A 47 1.63 -16.27 12.61
N SER A 48 1.93 -16.02 13.89
CA SER A 48 0.93 -16.16 14.94
C SER A 48 -0.20 -15.14 14.80
N GLU A 49 -1.34 -15.42 15.43
CA GLU A 49 -2.49 -14.52 15.39
C GLU A 49 -2.18 -13.19 16.11
N GLU A 50 -1.38 -13.24 17.17
CA GLU A 50 -0.93 -12.05 17.91
C GLU A 50 -0.08 -11.14 17.02
N ALA A 51 0.88 -11.71 16.28
CA ALA A 51 1.71 -10.96 15.35
C ALA A 51 0.86 -10.31 14.25
N SER A 52 -0.11 -11.05 13.71
CA SER A 52 -1.02 -10.58 12.67
C SER A 52 -1.90 -9.42 13.18
N ASN A 53 -2.43 -9.54 14.40
CA ASN A 53 -3.24 -8.50 15.05
C ASN A 53 -2.44 -7.23 15.38
N GLN A 54 -1.17 -7.37 15.78
CA GLN A 54 -0.29 -6.21 16.00
C GLN A 54 -0.07 -5.43 14.71
N VAL A 55 0.28 -6.12 13.62
CA VAL A 55 0.47 -5.49 12.30
C VAL A 55 -0.81 -4.78 11.85
N GLN A 56 -1.98 -5.40 12.01
CA GLN A 56 -3.25 -4.76 11.65
C GLN A 56 -3.51 -3.47 12.44
N LYS A 57 -3.13 -3.40 13.72
CA LYS A 57 -3.25 -2.17 14.53
C LYS A 57 -2.31 -1.08 14.01
N THR A 58 -1.06 -1.42 13.73
CA THR A 58 -0.06 -0.48 13.20
C THR A 58 -0.42 0.07 11.82
N VAL A 59 -0.93 -0.78 10.93
CA VAL A 59 -1.34 -0.36 9.57
C VAL A 59 -2.51 0.63 9.63
N LYS A 60 -3.48 0.40 10.53
CA LYS A 60 -4.63 1.31 10.73
C LYS A 60 -4.23 2.73 11.16
N THR A 61 -3.04 2.91 11.71
CA THR A 61 -2.53 4.23 12.12
C THR A 61 -1.61 4.87 11.06
N GLY A 62 -1.71 4.47 9.78
CA GLY A 62 -0.88 5.02 8.70
C GLY A 62 0.49 4.34 8.57
N GLY A 63 0.55 3.05 8.90
CA GLY A 63 1.80 2.27 8.96
C GLY A 63 2.49 2.13 7.61
N GLY A 64 3.38 3.06 7.29
CA GLY A 64 4.18 3.02 6.07
C GLY A 64 5.32 4.04 5.96
N GLY A 65 5.57 4.87 6.98
CA GLY A 65 6.62 5.89 6.92
C GLY A 65 7.38 6.05 8.24
N VAL A 66 8.67 6.34 8.15
CA VAL A 66 9.38 7.01 9.24
C VAL A 66 8.82 8.43 9.27
N SER A 67 7.99 8.76 10.27
CA SER A 67 7.55 10.14 10.51
C SER A 67 8.77 10.98 10.86
N THR A 68 9.43 11.52 9.85
CA THR A 68 10.58 12.41 10.01
C THR A 68 9.99 13.82 10.16
N GLY A 69 9.31 14.08 11.28
CA GLY A 69 8.62 15.35 11.59
C GLY A 69 7.19 15.18 12.12
N ASP A 70 6.50 16.31 12.33
CA ASP A 70 5.15 16.39 12.94
C ASP A 70 4.00 16.02 11.98
N THR A 71 4.31 15.58 10.75
CA THR A 71 3.28 15.28 9.75
C THR A 71 2.76 13.86 9.90
N ALA A 72 1.52 13.73 10.37
CA ALA A 72 0.77 12.48 10.34
C ALA A 72 0.18 12.26 8.93
N TRP A 73 0.47 11.11 8.33
CA TRP A 73 -0.10 10.69 7.06
C TRP A 73 -1.28 9.77 7.29
N ALA A 74 -2.38 9.97 6.56
CA ALA A 74 -3.45 8.98 6.52
C ALA A 74 -3.04 7.78 5.65
N ILE A 75 -3.81 6.70 5.73
CA ILE A 75 -3.52 5.44 5.04
C ILE A 75 -3.39 5.68 3.54
N GLY A 76 -2.21 5.35 2.98
CA GLY A 76 -1.94 5.44 1.56
C GLY A 76 -1.58 6.84 1.03
N GLU A 77 -1.70 7.90 1.83
CA GLU A 77 -1.44 9.27 1.35
C GLU A 77 0.02 9.49 0.98
N LEU A 78 0.95 8.95 1.77
CA LEU A 78 2.38 9.09 1.52
C LEU A 78 2.78 8.36 0.24
N GLU A 79 2.34 7.11 0.11
CA GLU A 79 2.61 6.26 -1.05
C GLU A 79 1.96 6.82 -2.31
N TRP A 80 0.75 7.38 -2.20
CA TRP A 80 0.07 8.03 -3.29
C TRP A 80 0.81 9.28 -3.76
N SER A 81 1.20 10.16 -2.82
CA SER A 81 2.01 11.34 -3.13
C SER A 81 3.33 10.96 -3.82
N ALA A 82 4.00 9.91 -3.34
CA ALA A 82 5.21 9.39 -3.98
C ALA A 82 4.93 8.87 -5.41
N LEU A 83 3.83 8.16 -5.63
CA LEU A 83 3.42 7.69 -6.96
C LEU A 83 3.14 8.87 -7.91
N MET A 84 2.41 9.89 -7.45
CA MET A 84 2.16 11.10 -8.24
C MET A 84 3.49 11.77 -8.63
N ASN A 85 4.48 11.81 -7.72
CA ASN A 85 5.79 12.39 -8.02
C ASN A 85 6.51 11.63 -9.14
N VAL A 86 6.44 10.30 -9.13
CA VAL A 86 7.00 9.46 -10.20
C VAL A 86 6.30 9.74 -11.53
N LEU A 87 4.97 9.85 -11.53
CA LEU A 87 4.20 10.14 -12.75
C LEU A 87 4.47 11.54 -13.29
N ASP A 88 4.53 12.54 -12.43
CA ASP A 88 4.86 13.91 -12.81
C ASP A 88 6.28 14.02 -13.38
N THR A 89 7.25 13.33 -12.76
CA THR A 89 8.63 13.27 -13.23
C THR A 89 8.73 12.59 -14.60
N ALA A 90 7.87 11.60 -14.87
CA ALA A 90 7.75 10.97 -16.17
C ALA A 90 6.97 11.82 -17.21
N GLY A 91 6.50 13.02 -16.84
CA GLY A 91 5.82 13.95 -17.75
C GLY A 91 4.31 13.70 -17.90
N TYR A 92 3.68 12.97 -16.97
CA TYR A 92 2.23 12.73 -17.02
C TYR A 92 1.38 13.86 -16.43
N HIS A 93 1.98 14.86 -15.78
CA HIS A 93 1.31 16.08 -15.28
C HIS A 93 -0.01 15.79 -14.55
N THR A 94 0.05 15.01 -13.48
CA THR A 94 -1.10 14.53 -12.69
C THR A 94 -1.95 15.65 -12.09
N GLY A 95 -1.38 16.85 -11.90
CA GLY A 95 -2.05 17.97 -11.23
C GLY A 95 -2.24 17.76 -9.72
N TYR A 96 -1.56 16.78 -9.13
CA TYR A 96 -1.68 16.47 -7.72
C TYR A 96 -1.17 17.62 -6.82
N ALA A 97 -1.96 17.95 -5.80
CA ALA A 97 -1.62 18.99 -4.83
C ALA A 97 -0.77 18.39 -3.69
N TYR A 98 0.55 18.47 -3.81
CA TYR A 98 1.49 17.99 -2.80
C TYR A 98 1.38 18.79 -1.48
N ARG A 99 1.39 18.08 -0.34
CA ARG A 99 1.46 18.71 1.00
C ARG A 99 2.81 19.36 1.31
N GLY A 100 3.86 19.05 0.56
CA GLY A 100 5.23 19.52 0.77
C GLY A 100 5.94 19.90 -0.53
N PRO A 101 7.17 20.42 -0.47
CA PRO A 101 7.92 20.82 -1.65
C PRO A 101 8.11 19.62 -2.58
N PHE A 102 7.86 19.83 -3.87
CA PHE A 102 8.09 18.82 -4.89
C PHE A 102 9.60 18.55 -4.99
N LEU A 103 10.03 17.39 -4.49
CA LEU A 103 11.42 16.95 -4.60
C LEU A 103 11.68 16.56 -6.07
N ARG A 104 12.35 17.43 -6.82
CA ARG A 104 12.97 17.06 -8.09
C ARG A 104 14.29 16.36 -7.78
N ASN A 105 14.45 15.14 -8.29
CA ASN A 105 15.79 14.56 -8.39
C ASN A 105 16.60 15.45 -9.35
N VAL A 106 17.73 15.96 -8.87
CA VAL A 106 18.80 16.57 -9.69
C VAL A 106 19.52 15.50 -10.49
#